data_AF-A0A2R6DCU2-F1
#
_entry.id   AF-A0A2R6DCU2-F1
#
_cell.length_a   1.000
_cell.length_b   1.000
_cell.length_c   1.000
_cell.angle_alpha   90.00
_cell.angle_beta   90.00
_cell.angle_gamma   90.00
#
_symmetry.space_group_name_H-M   'P 1'
#
loop_
_entity.id
_entity.type
_entity.pdbx_description
1 polymer ?
#
loop_
_entity_poly.entity_id
_entity_poly.type
_entity_poly.pdbx_seq_one_letter_code
_entity_poly.pdbx_strand_id
1 'polypeptide(L)'
;MRARRTGIKDRLTYGSNVTGEDRSWLSIGFVVLLSIALAAGIVSIVGIPGFVAYGGVADLGTGVGTDEASEPDAAGIGGDLGASSAGQANATPIDGCETIAEPGRYVLTRNITNNLGTRTSQNCVWVNSSDVVLDGGGHRIDGIGVSDSTGVYIGSPTEAGLENVTVRNLTVSDWHKGIWHRGVAEGTIREVNATNNAIGIGVENATSTRVVDNEARRNLIGVRVTRSTLTVLSDNELDDNYGTGVYDELTAIDLFDREVTVGPPLDPDGDGRYEDVTGDRETDVYDSISLFGIVTADRTGLGDLEAGHRERLDLDRDGDLDYGDVWTLL
;
A
#
# COMPACT_ATOMS: atom_id res chain seq x y z
N MET A 1 39.36 -6.40 -46.11
CA MET A 1 38.18 -7.25 -46.42
C MET A 1 37.12 -6.99 -45.36
N ARG A 2 35.96 -6.47 -45.79
CA ARG A 2 34.77 -6.14 -44.99
C ARG A 2 33.89 -7.39 -44.83
N ALA A 3 33.28 -7.55 -43.67
CA ALA A 3 31.94 -8.14 -43.47
C ALA A 3 31.47 -7.72 -42.06
N ARG A 4 30.79 -6.57 -41.86
CA ARG A 4 29.32 -6.36 -41.93
C ARG A 4 28.49 -7.61 -41.58
N ARG A 5 27.96 -7.64 -40.35
CA ARG A 5 26.72 -8.36 -40.02
C ARG A 5 25.60 -7.33 -39.81
N THR A 6 24.72 -7.28 -40.80
CA THR A 6 23.28 -6.97 -40.72
C THR A 6 22.65 -7.76 -39.56
N GLY A 7 21.75 -7.26 -38.71
CA GLY A 7 20.58 -6.42 -38.99
C GLY A 7 19.38 -7.31 -39.29
N ILE A 8 18.69 -7.82 -38.27
CA ILE A 8 17.36 -8.44 -38.39
C ILE A 8 16.48 -7.85 -37.29
N LYS A 9 15.51 -7.03 -37.73
CA LYS A 9 14.33 -6.59 -36.99
C LYS A 9 13.23 -7.59 -37.32
N ASP A 10 12.72 -8.31 -36.32
CA ASP A 10 11.49 -9.07 -36.52
C ASP A 10 10.29 -8.21 -36.11
N ARG A 11 9.53 -7.90 -37.15
CA ARG A 11 8.29 -7.16 -37.22
C ARG A 11 7.17 -8.20 -37.12
N LEU A 12 6.36 -8.16 -36.06
CA LEU A 12 5.08 -8.87 -36.03
C LEU A 12 3.97 -7.91 -36.48
N THR A 13 3.48 -8.18 -37.68
CA THR A 13 2.26 -7.61 -38.26
C THR A 13 1.03 -8.27 -37.63
N TYR A 14 0.16 -7.47 -37.02
CA TYR A 14 -1.26 -7.81 -36.91
C TYR A 14 -2.04 -6.86 -37.82
N GLY A 15 -2.63 -7.42 -38.87
CA GLY A 15 -3.51 -6.71 -39.78
C GLY A 15 -4.96 -7.02 -39.45
N SER A 16 -5.75 -5.99 -39.20
CA SER A 16 -7.18 -6.00 -39.45
C SER A 16 -7.51 -4.76 -40.28
N ASN A 17 -7.93 -5.02 -41.53
CA ASN A 17 -8.54 -4.03 -42.38
C ASN A 17 -9.90 -3.65 -41.80
N VAL A 18 -10.09 -2.37 -41.46
CA VAL A 18 -11.38 -1.69 -41.61
C VAL A 18 -11.10 -0.38 -42.34
N THR A 19 -11.58 -0.34 -43.57
CA THR A 19 -11.80 0.85 -44.42
C THR A 19 -12.51 1.92 -43.59
N GLY A 20 -12.01 3.14 -43.42
CA GLY A 20 -11.77 4.10 -44.48
C GLY A 20 -12.94 5.09 -44.53
N GLU A 21 -12.88 6.14 -43.73
CA GLU A 21 -13.43 7.44 -44.10
C GLU A 21 -12.69 8.55 -43.35
N ASP A 22 -11.96 9.35 -44.12
CA ASP A 22 -11.27 10.57 -43.73
C ASP A 22 -12.24 11.56 -43.05
N ARG A 23 -11.80 12.22 -41.96
CA ARG A 23 -11.64 13.68 -41.92
C ARG A 23 -11.21 14.24 -40.56
N SER A 24 -10.36 15.26 -40.65
CA SER A 24 -10.04 16.30 -39.66
C SER A 24 -9.34 15.87 -38.37
N TRP A 25 -8.02 15.73 -38.48
CA TRP A 25 -7.11 16.17 -37.42
C TRP A 25 -7.01 17.69 -37.48
N LEU A 26 -7.42 18.36 -36.40
CA LEU A 26 -7.29 19.78 -36.01
C LEU A 26 -8.62 20.19 -35.35
N SER A 27 -8.55 20.80 -34.16
CA SER A 27 -9.63 21.33 -33.31
C SER A 27 -10.40 20.38 -32.36
N ILE A 28 -9.72 19.87 -31.32
CA ILE A 28 -10.30 19.77 -29.97
C ILE A 28 -9.21 20.17 -28.95
N GLY A 29 -8.74 21.42 -29.08
CA GLY A 29 -8.32 22.21 -27.94
C GLY A 29 -9.45 23.23 -27.72
N PHE A 30 -9.78 23.52 -26.46
CA PHE A 30 -10.89 24.39 -26.02
C PHE A 30 -12.30 23.83 -26.25
N VAL A 31 -12.91 23.24 -25.20
CA VAL A 31 -14.23 23.56 -24.62
C VAL A 31 -14.59 22.43 -23.64
N VAL A 32 -14.19 22.56 -22.37
CA VAL A 32 -14.97 22.09 -21.20
C VAL A 32 -14.69 23.08 -20.07
N LEU A 33 -15.34 24.25 -20.15
CA LEU A 33 -15.63 25.10 -19.01
C LEU A 33 -17.15 25.20 -18.96
N LEU A 34 -17.70 25.01 -17.76
CA LEU A 34 -19.05 25.37 -17.33
C LEU A 34 -20.16 24.29 -17.43
N SER A 35 -20.25 23.46 -16.40
CA SER A 35 -21.55 23.05 -15.84
C SER A 35 -21.41 22.73 -14.34
N ILE A 36 -21.25 23.79 -13.53
CA ILE A 36 -21.57 23.80 -12.10
C ILE A 36 -23.00 24.35 -11.96
N ALA A 37 -23.76 23.74 -11.03
CA ALA A 37 -25.07 24.11 -10.47
C ALA A 37 -26.32 23.41 -11.04
N LEU A 38 -26.84 22.40 -10.33
CA LEU A 38 -28.08 22.49 -9.52
C LEU A 38 -28.44 21.11 -8.93
N ALA A 39 -28.50 21.00 -7.60
CA ALA A 39 -29.59 20.34 -6.86
C ALA A 39 -29.29 20.30 -5.35
N ALA A 40 -29.41 21.46 -4.69
CA ALA A 40 -29.78 21.49 -3.28
C ALA A 40 -31.26 21.90 -3.19
N GLY A 41 -32.06 21.10 -2.49
CA GLY A 41 -33.29 21.54 -1.84
C GLY A 41 -34.60 20.91 -2.32
N ILE A 42 -35.05 19.85 -1.64
CA ILE A 42 -36.43 19.79 -1.13
C ILE A 42 -36.39 19.22 0.30
N VAL A 43 -36.57 20.11 1.29
CA VAL A 43 -37.12 19.75 2.61
C VAL A 43 -38.64 19.63 2.43
N SER A 44 -39.23 18.54 2.91
CA SER A 44 -40.65 18.52 3.27
C SER A 44 -40.87 17.63 4.49
N ILE A 45 -41.26 18.32 5.56
CA ILE A 45 -41.69 17.87 6.86
C ILE A 45 -43.00 17.08 6.74
N VAL A 46 -43.10 15.85 7.28
CA VAL A 46 -44.23 15.36 8.12
C VAL A 46 -43.77 14.19 9.01
N GLY A 47 -43.84 14.36 10.34
CA GLY A 47 -44.34 13.33 11.29
C GLY A 47 -43.35 12.39 11.99
N ILE A 48 -42.97 12.69 13.23
CA ILE A 48 -42.46 11.73 14.25
C ILE A 48 -43.66 11.02 14.93
N PRO A 49 -43.56 9.80 15.50
CA PRO A 49 -42.88 9.54 16.79
C PRO A 49 -42.08 8.21 16.81
N GLY A 50 -41.02 7.99 17.58
CA GLY A 50 -40.34 8.76 18.58
C GLY A 50 -39.18 7.92 19.15
N PHE A 51 -38.23 8.56 19.81
CA PHE A 51 -37.46 7.92 20.87
C PHE A 51 -36.99 9.02 21.84
N VAL A 52 -37.06 8.70 23.12
CA VAL A 52 -36.91 9.61 24.27
C VAL A 52 -35.50 9.48 24.83
N ALA A 53 -35.05 10.54 25.53
CA ALA A 53 -34.00 10.62 26.57
C ALA A 53 -32.59 11.04 26.09
N TYR A 54 -31.86 11.98 26.71
CA TYR A 54 -32.03 12.75 27.95
C TYR A 54 -31.10 14.00 27.91
N GLY A 55 -31.37 15.00 28.74
CA GLY A 55 -30.70 16.33 28.81
C GLY A 55 -29.19 16.29 29.12
N GLY A 56 -28.40 17.26 28.66
CA GLY A 56 -28.15 18.59 29.28
C GLY A 56 -26.71 18.59 29.86
N VAL A 57 -25.88 19.62 29.92
CA VAL A 57 -25.92 21.07 29.66
C VAL A 57 -24.47 21.55 29.44
N ALA A 58 -24.31 22.65 28.73
CA ALA A 58 -23.06 23.38 28.51
C ALA A 58 -22.53 24.07 29.77
N ASP A 59 -21.22 24.34 29.81
CA ASP A 59 -20.72 25.60 30.37
C ASP A 59 -19.55 26.14 29.52
N LEU A 60 -19.67 27.42 29.16
CA LEU A 60 -18.73 28.21 28.38
C LEU A 60 -18.04 29.18 29.33
N GLY A 61 -16.71 29.13 29.40
CA GLY A 61 -15.92 30.06 30.21
C GLY A 61 -14.66 30.51 29.49
N THR A 62 -14.75 31.65 28.81
CA THR A 62 -13.64 32.42 28.24
C THR A 62 -12.70 32.96 29.34
N GLY A 63 -11.39 33.00 29.08
CA GLY A 63 -10.46 33.75 29.91
C GLY A 63 -9.02 33.72 29.41
N VAL A 64 -8.66 34.69 28.58
CA VAL A 64 -7.27 35.06 28.26
C VAL A 64 -6.71 35.90 29.41
N GLY A 65 -5.47 35.63 29.82
CA GLY A 65 -4.71 36.47 30.76
C GLY A 65 -3.28 35.95 30.93
N THR A 66 -2.33 36.88 30.83
CA THR A 66 -0.90 36.71 30.56
C THR A 66 -0.02 36.62 31.83
N ASP A 67 1.26 36.31 31.57
CA ASP A 67 2.48 36.68 32.32
C ASP A 67 3.04 35.74 33.40
N GLU A 68 4.09 35.02 32.97
CA GLU A 68 5.48 35.06 33.43
C GLU A 68 5.88 34.77 34.90
N ALA A 69 6.93 33.93 34.98
CA ALA A 69 7.97 33.78 35.99
C ALA A 69 7.63 33.13 37.34
N SER A 70 8.21 31.95 37.59
CA SER A 70 9.35 31.77 38.51
C SER A 70 9.59 30.27 38.75
N GLU A 71 10.76 29.77 38.37
CA GLU A 71 11.28 28.48 38.84
C GLU A 71 11.61 28.53 40.34
N PRO A 72 11.68 27.36 40.99
CA PRO A 72 12.83 27.12 41.83
C PRO A 72 13.51 25.77 41.53
N ASP A 73 14.82 25.84 41.34
CA ASP A 73 15.75 24.73 41.50
C ASP A 73 15.59 24.06 42.88
N ALA A 74 15.50 22.73 42.89
CA ALA A 74 16.02 21.92 43.98
C ALA A 74 16.29 20.48 43.52
N ALA A 75 17.57 20.17 43.37
CA ALA A 75 18.09 18.81 43.27
C ALA A 75 17.74 17.98 44.52
N GLY A 76 17.32 16.73 44.30
CA GLY A 76 16.96 15.79 45.36
C GLY A 76 16.98 14.33 44.89
N ILE A 77 18.16 13.74 44.96
CA ILE A 77 18.52 12.32 45.00
C ILE A 77 17.44 11.28 45.41
N GLY A 78 17.40 10.17 44.65
CA GLY A 78 17.16 8.82 45.19
C GLY A 78 15.74 8.28 45.06
N GLY A 79 15.53 7.40 44.07
CA GLY A 79 14.33 6.59 43.98
C GLY A 79 14.41 5.64 42.79
N ASP A 80 14.86 4.41 43.09
CA ASP A 80 14.67 3.22 42.27
C ASP A 80 13.23 3.19 41.72
N LEU A 81 13.09 3.57 40.45
CA LEU A 81 11.94 3.26 39.63
C LEU A 81 12.47 2.33 38.56
N GLY A 82 12.45 1.04 38.90
CA GLY A 82 12.59 -0.03 37.95
C GLY A 82 11.81 0.32 36.70
N ALA A 83 12.55 0.61 35.63
CA ALA A 83 12.01 0.61 34.30
C ALA A 83 11.42 -0.79 34.13
N SER A 84 10.10 -0.87 34.24
CA SER A 84 9.32 -2.00 33.80
C SER A 84 9.66 -2.20 32.34
N SER A 85 10.62 -3.11 32.10
CA SER A 85 10.80 -3.76 30.82
C SER A 85 9.49 -4.49 30.56
N ALA A 86 8.52 -3.78 29.98
CA ALA A 86 7.43 -4.38 29.25
C ALA A 86 8.10 -5.40 28.33
N GLY A 87 7.76 -6.68 28.56
CA GLY A 87 8.62 -7.80 28.25
C GLY A 87 9.22 -7.72 26.86
N GLN A 88 10.56 -7.76 26.79
CA GLN A 88 11.17 -8.42 25.64
C GLN A 88 10.68 -9.86 25.69
N ALA A 89 9.56 -10.14 25.02
CA ALA A 89 9.21 -11.49 24.64
C ALA A 89 10.47 -12.06 23.99
N ASN A 90 11.03 -13.09 24.62
CA ASN A 90 12.26 -13.70 24.17
C ASN A 90 12.04 -14.14 22.72
N ALA A 91 12.87 -13.66 21.80
CA ALA A 91 12.66 -13.94 20.40
C ALA A 91 12.89 -15.43 20.11
N THR A 92 11.95 -16.04 19.40
CA THR A 92 12.04 -17.45 19.01
C THR A 92 13.01 -17.56 17.82
N PRO A 93 14.14 -18.28 17.96
CA PRO A 93 15.08 -18.45 16.87
C PRO A 93 14.50 -19.38 15.81
N ILE A 94 14.70 -19.03 14.54
CA ILE A 94 14.38 -19.84 13.36
C ILE A 94 15.68 -20.12 12.62
N ASP A 95 15.89 -21.36 12.18
CA ASP A 95 17.08 -21.78 11.45
C ASP A 95 16.79 -22.63 10.20
N GLY A 96 15.50 -22.81 9.88
CA GLY A 96 15.01 -23.59 8.75
C GLY A 96 13.59 -23.21 8.32
N CYS A 97 13.07 -23.91 7.31
CA CYS A 97 11.69 -23.75 6.86
C CYS A 97 10.73 -24.33 7.91
N GLU A 98 9.76 -23.54 8.38
CA GLU A 98 8.81 -23.95 9.40
C GLU A 98 7.49 -23.16 9.35
N THR A 99 6.52 -23.61 10.14
CA THR A 99 5.25 -22.90 10.34
C THR A 99 5.26 -22.17 11.67
N ILE A 100 5.02 -20.86 11.62
CA ILE A 100 4.77 -20.00 12.77
C ILE A 100 3.26 -19.96 13.00
N ALA A 101 2.78 -20.68 14.01
CA ALA A 101 1.35 -20.80 14.32
C ALA A 101 0.93 -20.04 15.59
N GLU A 102 1.88 -19.43 16.29
CA GLU A 102 1.63 -18.72 17.54
C GLU A 102 2.08 -17.25 17.41
N PRO A 103 1.40 -16.30 18.09
CA PRO A 103 1.85 -14.92 18.20
C PRO A 103 3.25 -14.81 18.79
N GLY A 104 4.00 -13.81 18.37
CA GLY A 104 5.31 -13.50 18.96
C GLY A 104 6.36 -13.02 17.99
N ARG A 105 7.58 -12.87 18.50
CA ARG A 105 8.73 -12.43 17.73
C ARG A 105 9.60 -13.62 17.34
N TYR A 106 9.86 -13.74 16.04
CA TYR A 106 10.66 -14.79 15.43
C TYR A 106 11.85 -14.16 14.72
N VAL A 107 13.04 -14.74 14.88
CA VAL A 107 14.28 -14.20 14.31
C VAL A 107 15.04 -15.29 13.57
N LEU A 108 15.35 -15.08 12.29
CA LEU A 108 16.28 -15.97 11.60
C LEU A 108 17.67 -15.85 12.25
N THR A 109 18.30 -16.99 12.48
CA THR A 109 19.64 -17.06 13.08
C THR A 109 20.74 -17.42 12.07
N ARG A 110 20.34 -17.75 10.85
CA ARG A 110 21.20 -18.14 9.74
C ARG A 110 20.46 -17.99 8.41
N ASN A 111 21.22 -18.05 7.33
CA ASN A 111 20.65 -18.24 6.00
C ASN A 111 19.98 -19.63 5.92
N ILE A 112 18.76 -19.64 5.39
CA ILE A 112 18.02 -20.83 5.01
C ILE A 112 18.28 -21.06 3.54
N THR A 113 18.99 -22.14 3.21
CA THR A 113 19.23 -22.57 1.83
C THR A 113 18.39 -23.79 1.56
N ASN A 114 17.37 -23.66 0.71
CA ASN A 114 16.43 -24.72 0.44
C ASN A 114 16.91 -25.65 -0.69
N ASN A 115 18.11 -26.20 -0.51
CA ASN A 115 18.77 -27.07 -1.49
C ASN A 115 18.06 -28.42 -1.72
N LEU A 116 17.20 -28.85 -0.79
CA LEU A 116 16.38 -30.06 -0.91
C LEU A 116 15.10 -29.83 -1.73
N GLY A 117 14.74 -28.57 -1.97
CA GLY A 117 13.62 -28.14 -2.80
C GLY A 117 12.27 -28.15 -2.07
N THR A 118 11.68 -26.97 -1.92
CA THR A 118 10.25 -26.81 -1.65
C THR A 118 9.50 -27.21 -2.91
N ARG A 119 8.53 -28.12 -2.79
CA ARG A 119 7.75 -28.61 -3.94
C ARG A 119 6.76 -27.54 -4.39
N THR A 120 6.13 -27.78 -5.53
CA THR A 120 5.00 -26.98 -6.01
C THR A 120 3.93 -26.83 -4.92
N SER A 121 3.40 -25.61 -4.77
CA SER A 121 2.38 -25.25 -3.79
C SER A 121 2.80 -25.41 -2.32
N GLN A 122 4.11 -25.41 -2.03
CA GLN A 122 4.63 -25.41 -0.66
C GLN A 122 5.34 -24.09 -0.33
N ASN A 123 5.40 -23.80 0.97
CA ASN A 123 6.03 -22.61 1.54
C ASN A 123 7.28 -23.02 2.32
N CYS A 124 8.29 -22.15 2.42
CA CYS A 124 9.39 -22.37 3.36
C CYS A 124 9.00 -21.90 4.75
N VAL A 125 8.82 -20.60 4.94
CA VAL A 125 8.29 -20.02 6.18
C VAL A 125 6.81 -19.72 5.99
N TRP A 126 5.97 -20.29 6.85
CA TRP A 126 4.53 -20.03 6.84
C TRP A 126 4.09 -19.36 8.14
N VAL A 127 3.70 -18.09 8.07
CA VAL A 127 3.07 -17.36 9.17
C VAL A 127 1.56 -17.57 9.11
N ASN A 128 1.02 -18.25 10.12
CA ASN A 128 -0.40 -18.58 10.27
C ASN A 128 -0.92 -18.17 11.65
N SER A 129 -0.54 -16.96 12.09
CA SER A 129 -0.97 -16.36 13.35
C SER A 129 -0.96 -14.84 13.23
N SER A 130 -1.84 -14.17 13.98
CA SER A 130 -1.80 -12.72 14.17
C SER A 130 -0.68 -12.33 15.14
N ASP A 131 -0.36 -11.04 15.21
CA ASP A 131 0.62 -10.48 16.16
C ASP A 131 2.01 -11.14 16.05
N VAL A 132 2.46 -11.35 14.80
CA VAL A 132 3.75 -11.98 14.49
C VAL A 132 4.72 -10.93 13.97
N VAL A 133 5.93 -10.92 14.51
CA VAL A 133 7.07 -10.21 13.92
C VAL A 133 8.09 -11.24 13.46
N LEU A 134 8.20 -11.43 12.15
CA LEU A 134 9.28 -12.17 11.52
C LEU A 134 10.42 -11.22 11.14
N ASP A 135 11.54 -11.31 11.85
CA ASP A 135 12.74 -10.53 11.61
C ASP A 135 13.82 -11.44 11.01
N GLY A 136 14.27 -11.14 9.80
CA GLY A 136 15.32 -11.94 9.18
C GLY A 136 16.71 -11.73 9.76
N GLY A 137 16.93 -10.72 10.60
CA GLY A 137 18.27 -10.44 11.12
C GLY A 137 19.33 -10.19 10.03
N GLY A 138 18.91 -9.79 8.82
CA GLY A 138 19.78 -9.66 7.64
C GLY A 138 20.10 -10.98 6.93
N HIS A 139 19.45 -12.09 7.30
CA HIS A 139 19.66 -13.40 6.67
C HIS A 139 18.79 -13.62 5.43
N ARG A 140 19.19 -14.61 4.63
CA ARG A 140 18.54 -14.99 3.37
C ARG A 140 17.66 -16.24 3.52
N ILE A 141 16.48 -16.22 2.89
CA ILE A 141 15.64 -17.39 2.58
C ILE A 141 15.73 -17.65 1.07
N ASP A 142 16.50 -18.68 0.71
CA ASP A 142 16.85 -19.00 -0.66
C ASP A 142 16.10 -20.23 -1.19
N GLY A 143 15.47 -20.08 -2.35
CA GLY A 143 14.78 -21.14 -3.08
C GLY A 143 15.60 -21.71 -4.24
N ILE A 144 14.88 -22.34 -5.19
CA ILE A 144 15.45 -22.96 -6.40
C ILE A 144 14.58 -22.72 -7.65
N GLY A 145 13.65 -21.76 -7.59
CA GLY A 145 12.78 -21.35 -8.70
C GLY A 145 11.65 -22.33 -9.02
N VAL A 146 11.20 -23.14 -8.06
CA VAL A 146 10.08 -24.08 -8.29
C VAL A 146 8.76 -23.31 -8.45
N SER A 147 7.99 -23.64 -9.50
CA SER A 147 6.70 -23.02 -9.76
C SER A 147 5.74 -23.18 -8.57
N ASP A 148 5.00 -22.12 -8.27
CA ASP A 148 4.07 -22.03 -7.14
C ASP A 148 4.68 -22.33 -5.76
N SER A 149 6.00 -22.17 -5.61
CA SER A 149 6.65 -22.15 -4.30
C SER A 149 6.68 -20.74 -3.71
N THR A 150 6.62 -20.65 -2.38
CA THR A 150 6.70 -19.37 -1.66
C THR A 150 7.81 -19.38 -0.62
N GLY A 151 8.63 -18.32 -0.59
CA GLY A 151 9.67 -18.16 0.44
C GLY A 151 9.04 -17.90 1.80
N VAL A 152 8.30 -16.79 1.90
CA VAL A 152 7.52 -16.42 3.09
C VAL A 152 6.05 -16.27 2.71
N TYR A 153 5.20 -17.14 3.23
CA TYR A 153 3.76 -17.05 3.07
C TYR A 153 3.13 -16.57 4.38
N ILE A 154 2.31 -15.53 4.31
CA ILE A 154 1.51 -15.02 5.42
C ILE A 154 0.06 -15.19 5.03
N GLY A 155 -0.69 -15.92 5.84
CA GLY A 155 -2.11 -16.13 5.61
C GLY A 155 -2.61 -17.44 6.20
N SER A 156 -3.93 -17.54 6.28
CA SER A 156 -4.64 -18.70 6.81
C SER A 156 -5.31 -19.49 5.69
N PRO A 157 -5.40 -20.84 5.78
CA PRO A 157 -6.14 -21.65 4.82
C PRO A 157 -7.65 -21.61 5.07
N THR A 158 -8.10 -21.05 6.20
CA THR A 158 -9.52 -21.05 6.63
C THR A 158 -10.18 -19.68 6.55
N GLU A 159 -9.61 -18.73 5.79
CA GLU A 159 -10.08 -17.33 5.69
C GLU A 159 -10.27 -16.65 7.05
N ALA A 160 -9.58 -17.13 8.10
CA ALA A 160 -9.47 -16.39 9.34
C ALA A 160 -8.59 -15.17 9.05
N GLY A 161 -9.19 -13.98 9.13
CA GLY A 161 -8.47 -12.72 8.94
C GLY A 161 -7.36 -12.63 9.97
N LEU A 162 -6.12 -12.86 9.54
CA LEU A 162 -4.97 -12.59 10.38
C LEU A 162 -4.78 -11.06 10.43
N GLU A 163 -4.16 -10.58 11.49
CA GLU A 163 -3.88 -9.16 11.65
C GLU A 163 -2.51 -8.91 12.27
N ASN A 164 -1.97 -7.71 12.03
CA ASN A 164 -0.75 -7.24 12.68
C ASN A 164 0.45 -8.20 12.49
N VAL A 165 0.76 -8.52 11.23
CA VAL A 165 1.94 -9.31 10.87
C VAL A 165 3.01 -8.42 10.26
N THR A 166 4.20 -8.40 10.87
CA THR A 166 5.38 -7.71 10.35
C THR A 166 6.40 -8.69 9.82
N VAL A 167 6.83 -8.51 8.57
CA VAL A 167 8.00 -9.18 7.98
C VAL A 167 9.08 -8.15 7.69
N ARG A 168 10.31 -8.36 8.18
CA ARG A 168 11.36 -7.37 8.02
C ARG A 168 12.78 -7.88 7.96
N ASN A 169 13.68 -7.04 7.43
CA ASN A 169 15.14 -7.19 7.52
C ASN A 169 15.62 -8.56 7.04
N LEU A 170 15.21 -8.94 5.83
CA LEU A 170 15.53 -10.25 5.25
C LEU A 170 15.75 -10.16 3.74
N THR A 171 16.49 -11.12 3.20
CA THR A 171 16.58 -11.34 1.75
C THR A 171 15.75 -12.57 1.36
N VAL A 172 14.92 -12.46 0.34
CA VAL A 172 14.18 -13.61 -0.21
C VAL A 172 14.44 -13.73 -1.71
N SER A 173 14.81 -14.93 -2.15
CA SER A 173 15.28 -15.09 -3.53
C SER A 173 15.07 -16.46 -4.11
N ASP A 174 14.98 -16.52 -5.43
CA ASP A 174 14.85 -17.75 -6.20
C ASP A 174 13.57 -18.53 -5.83
N TRP A 175 12.46 -17.81 -5.61
CA TRP A 175 11.13 -18.37 -5.39
C TRP A 175 10.18 -18.02 -6.54
N HIS A 176 9.07 -18.75 -6.67
CA HIS A 176 7.99 -18.24 -7.52
C HIS A 176 7.39 -16.97 -6.89
N LYS A 177 7.08 -17.02 -5.59
CA LYS A 177 6.66 -15.85 -4.80
C LYS A 177 7.68 -15.66 -3.68
N GLY A 178 8.35 -14.52 -3.61
CA GLY A 178 9.29 -14.21 -2.53
C GLY A 178 8.53 -14.10 -1.21
N ILE A 179 7.75 -13.03 -1.07
CA ILE A 179 6.77 -12.85 0.00
C ILE A 179 5.35 -12.89 -0.60
N TRP A 180 4.45 -13.63 0.04
CA TRP A 180 3.03 -13.64 -0.30
C TRP A 180 2.18 -13.37 0.95
N HIS A 181 1.65 -12.16 1.05
CA HIS A 181 0.82 -11.66 2.14
C HIS A 181 -0.65 -11.70 1.73
N ARG A 182 -1.41 -12.66 2.26
CA ARG A 182 -2.75 -12.98 1.77
C ARG A 182 -3.78 -13.05 2.88
N GLY A 183 -4.88 -12.29 2.75
CA GLY A 183 -5.99 -12.37 3.71
C GLY A 183 -5.64 -11.83 5.09
N VAL A 184 -4.80 -10.80 5.15
CA VAL A 184 -4.26 -10.26 6.41
C VAL A 184 -4.50 -8.75 6.47
N ALA A 185 -4.92 -8.25 7.63
CA ALA A 185 -5.11 -6.84 7.92
C ALA A 185 -3.90 -6.24 8.65
N GLU A 186 -3.66 -4.94 8.48
CA GLU A 186 -2.64 -4.19 9.24
C GLU A 186 -1.23 -4.81 9.15
N GLY A 187 -0.90 -5.36 7.99
CA GLY A 187 0.40 -5.98 7.73
C GLY A 187 1.50 -4.94 7.48
N THR A 188 2.75 -5.29 7.79
CA THR A 188 3.93 -4.48 7.43
C THR A 188 5.01 -5.36 6.80
N ILE A 189 5.48 -4.98 5.61
CA ILE A 189 6.62 -5.59 4.91
C ILE A 189 7.66 -4.48 4.72
N ARG A 190 8.82 -4.62 5.36
CA ARG A 190 9.83 -3.55 5.36
C ARG A 190 11.27 -4.01 5.41
N GLU A 191 12.19 -3.23 4.83
CA GLU A 191 13.63 -3.58 4.81
C GLU A 191 13.86 -4.98 4.20
N VAL A 192 13.05 -5.37 3.21
CA VAL A 192 13.18 -6.65 2.51
C VAL A 192 13.90 -6.45 1.19
N ASN A 193 14.87 -7.31 0.90
CA ASN A 193 15.42 -7.47 -0.45
C ASN A 193 14.80 -8.72 -1.11
N ALA A 194 13.84 -8.51 -2.03
CA ALA A 194 13.20 -9.56 -2.80
C ALA A 194 13.80 -9.62 -4.21
N THR A 195 14.67 -10.61 -4.47
CA THR A 195 15.43 -10.68 -5.73
C THR A 195 15.30 -12.01 -6.47
N ASN A 196 15.28 -11.98 -7.80
CA ASN A 196 15.22 -13.18 -8.66
C ASN A 196 14.00 -14.08 -8.40
N ASN A 197 12.85 -13.50 -8.08
CA ASN A 197 11.59 -14.23 -7.93
C ASN A 197 10.69 -14.03 -9.15
N ALA A 198 9.63 -14.83 -9.34
CA ALA A 198 8.62 -14.43 -10.32
C ALA A 198 7.81 -13.24 -9.79
N ILE A 199 7.42 -13.26 -8.52
CA ILE A 199 6.87 -12.11 -7.81
C ILE A 199 7.75 -11.85 -6.60
N GLY A 200 8.29 -10.64 -6.48
CA GLY A 200 9.12 -10.25 -5.33
C GLY A 200 8.28 -10.19 -4.05
N ILE A 201 7.36 -9.23 -3.99
CA ILE A 201 6.43 -9.04 -2.88
C ILE A 201 5.01 -9.05 -3.41
N GLY A 202 4.14 -9.87 -2.81
CA GLY A 202 2.74 -9.96 -3.17
C GLY A 202 1.81 -9.67 -2.01
N VAL A 203 0.79 -8.86 -2.25
CA VAL A 203 -0.30 -8.50 -1.33
C VAL A 203 -1.62 -8.88 -2.00
N GLU A 204 -2.41 -9.74 -1.37
CA GLU A 204 -3.65 -10.27 -1.94
C GLU A 204 -4.76 -10.33 -0.89
N ASN A 205 -5.97 -9.86 -1.22
CA ASN A 205 -7.12 -9.88 -0.31
C ASN A 205 -6.78 -9.29 1.09
N ALA A 206 -6.01 -8.20 1.14
CA ALA A 206 -5.50 -7.61 2.37
C ALA A 206 -6.01 -6.18 2.57
N THR A 207 -5.94 -5.68 3.80
CA THR A 207 -6.37 -4.31 4.14
C THR A 207 -5.31 -3.61 4.96
N SER A 208 -5.10 -2.31 4.73
CA SER A 208 -4.19 -1.47 5.52
C SER A 208 -2.76 -2.04 5.61
N THR A 209 -2.27 -2.62 4.50
CA THR A 209 -0.92 -3.21 4.45
C THR A 209 0.11 -2.16 4.05
N ARG A 210 1.23 -2.09 4.76
CA ARG A 210 2.35 -1.19 4.47
C ARG A 210 3.50 -1.97 3.84
N VAL A 211 3.86 -1.65 2.60
CA VAL A 211 5.05 -2.18 1.93
C VAL A 211 6.02 -1.01 1.78
N VAL A 212 7.00 -0.91 2.67
CA VAL A 212 7.85 0.28 2.81
C VAL A 212 9.33 -0.06 2.89
N ASP A 213 10.22 0.79 2.36
CA ASP A 213 11.68 0.60 2.46
C ASP A 213 12.17 -0.75 1.92
N ASN A 214 11.61 -1.24 0.81
CA ASN A 214 12.00 -2.53 0.23
C ASN A 214 12.77 -2.37 -1.08
N GLU A 215 13.57 -3.38 -1.40
CA GLU A 215 14.24 -3.53 -2.69
C GLU A 215 13.64 -4.75 -3.40
N ALA A 216 12.93 -4.56 -4.51
CA ALA A 216 12.42 -5.66 -5.33
C ALA A 216 13.06 -5.63 -6.73
N ARG A 217 14.09 -6.45 -6.92
CA ARG A 217 14.94 -6.44 -8.12
C ARG A 217 14.96 -7.75 -8.89
N ARG A 218 15.12 -7.66 -10.22
CA ARG A 218 15.31 -8.86 -11.08
C ARG A 218 14.19 -9.89 -10.93
N ASN A 219 13.00 -9.45 -10.53
CA ASN A 219 11.83 -10.30 -10.49
C ASN A 219 11.11 -10.22 -11.84
N LEU A 220 10.17 -11.13 -12.12
CA LEU A 220 9.23 -10.89 -13.23
C LEU A 220 8.28 -9.73 -12.87
N ILE A 221 7.76 -9.72 -11.65
CA ILE A 221 6.98 -8.63 -11.07
C ILE A 221 7.64 -8.24 -9.74
N GLY A 222 7.97 -6.95 -9.55
CA GLY A 222 8.57 -6.46 -8.31
C GLY A 222 7.59 -6.58 -7.13
N VAL A 223 6.55 -5.75 -7.14
CA VAL A 223 5.45 -5.74 -6.18
C VAL A 223 4.13 -6.05 -6.91
N ARG A 224 3.32 -6.93 -6.35
CA ARG A 224 1.97 -7.24 -6.84
C ARG A 224 0.94 -6.97 -5.76
N VAL A 225 0.00 -6.07 -6.02
CA VAL A 225 -1.18 -5.85 -5.18
C VAL A 225 -2.41 -6.37 -5.93
N THR A 226 -3.34 -7.00 -5.22
CA THR A 226 -4.51 -7.62 -5.85
C THR A 226 -5.65 -7.70 -4.86
N ARG A 227 -6.85 -7.21 -5.22
CA ARG A 227 -8.06 -7.28 -4.38
C ARG A 227 -7.82 -6.78 -2.95
N SER A 228 -6.97 -5.77 -2.79
CA SER A 228 -6.53 -5.26 -1.48
C SER A 228 -6.87 -3.79 -1.38
N THR A 229 -7.19 -3.31 -0.18
CA THR A 229 -7.58 -1.92 0.07
C THR A 229 -6.61 -1.23 1.03
N LEU A 230 -6.46 0.09 0.89
CA LEU A 230 -5.60 0.91 1.76
C LEU A 230 -4.16 0.39 1.85
N THR A 231 -3.62 -0.12 0.75
CA THR A 231 -2.21 -0.56 0.70
C THR A 231 -1.32 0.66 0.48
N VAL A 232 -0.29 0.80 1.32
CA VAL A 232 0.69 1.90 1.23
C VAL A 232 1.98 1.35 0.64
N LEU A 233 2.41 1.93 -0.49
CA LEU A 233 3.70 1.66 -1.10
C LEU A 233 4.57 2.93 -0.96
N SER A 234 5.58 2.94 -0.10
CA SER A 234 6.50 4.10 0.02
C SER A 234 7.96 3.64 0.06
N ASP A 235 8.86 4.48 -0.46
CA ASP A 235 10.31 4.28 -0.30
C ASP A 235 10.82 2.92 -0.83
N ASN A 236 10.15 2.35 -1.83
CA ASN A 236 10.54 1.06 -2.42
C ASN A 236 11.36 1.27 -3.69
N GLU A 237 12.46 0.51 -3.82
CA GLU A 237 13.29 0.47 -5.02
C GLU A 237 12.93 -0.74 -5.89
N LEU A 238 12.41 -0.50 -7.10
CA LEU A 238 11.77 -1.51 -7.96
C LEU A 238 12.43 -1.62 -9.34
N ASP A 239 13.75 -1.76 -9.38
CA ASP A 239 14.58 -1.75 -10.58
C ASP A 239 14.91 -3.14 -11.14
N ASP A 240 15.38 -3.19 -12.39
CA ASP A 240 15.81 -4.41 -13.09
C ASP A 240 14.76 -5.55 -13.17
N ASN A 241 13.48 -5.27 -12.93
CA ASN A 241 12.42 -6.28 -13.06
C ASN A 241 12.12 -6.58 -14.54
N TYR A 242 12.01 -7.86 -14.89
CA TYR A 242 11.88 -8.32 -16.27
C TYR A 242 10.50 -8.05 -16.90
N GLY A 243 9.47 -7.91 -16.07
CA GLY A 243 8.11 -7.58 -16.48
C GLY A 243 7.72 -6.16 -16.05
N THR A 244 7.22 -6.01 -14.83
CA THR A 244 6.84 -4.70 -14.26
C THR A 244 7.37 -4.53 -12.84
N GLY A 245 7.64 -3.29 -12.43
CA GLY A 245 7.99 -2.97 -11.05
C GLY A 245 6.79 -3.11 -10.11
N VAL A 246 5.61 -2.62 -10.50
CA VAL A 246 4.35 -2.76 -9.76
C VAL A 246 3.27 -3.31 -10.68
N TYR A 247 2.49 -4.27 -10.19
CA TYR A 247 1.24 -4.71 -10.79
C TYR A 247 0.14 -4.57 -9.74
N ASP A 248 -0.94 -3.87 -10.05
CA ASP A 248 -2.13 -3.83 -9.18
C ASP A 248 -3.40 -4.27 -9.93
N GLU A 249 -4.23 -5.10 -9.28
CA GLU A 249 -5.60 -5.38 -9.75
C GLU A 249 -6.49 -4.29 -9.17
N LEU A 250 -6.52 -3.19 -9.92
CA LEU A 250 -7.12 -1.89 -9.63
C LEU A 250 -8.50 -2.01 -8.97
N THR A 251 -8.72 -1.27 -7.88
CA THR A 251 -10.08 -1.11 -7.33
C THR A 251 -10.80 -0.10 -8.22
N ALA A 252 -11.62 -0.61 -9.13
CA ALA A 252 -12.50 0.20 -9.94
C ALA A 252 -13.66 0.75 -9.09
N ILE A 253 -13.74 2.07 -8.97
CA ILE A 253 -14.95 2.77 -8.54
C ILE A 253 -15.71 3.17 -9.82
N ASP A 254 -16.97 2.79 -9.91
CA ASP A 254 -17.85 3.25 -10.99
C ASP A 254 -18.32 4.68 -10.68
N LEU A 255 -17.80 5.66 -11.43
CA LEU A 255 -18.20 7.05 -11.38
C LEU A 255 -18.92 7.40 -12.69
N PHE A 256 -20.25 7.48 -12.64
CA PHE A 256 -21.08 7.88 -13.79
C PHE A 256 -20.93 6.97 -15.03
N ASP A 257 -21.03 5.64 -14.85
CA ASP A 257 -20.86 4.63 -15.91
C ASP A 257 -19.44 4.63 -16.52
N ARG A 258 -18.45 5.05 -15.72
CA ARG A 258 -17.02 5.04 -16.07
C ARG A 258 -16.24 4.37 -14.95
N GLU A 259 -15.48 3.36 -15.34
CA GLU A 259 -14.55 2.65 -14.47
C GLU A 259 -13.38 3.58 -14.15
N VAL A 260 -13.31 4.05 -12.90
CA VAL A 260 -12.19 4.86 -12.40
C VAL A 260 -11.37 3.99 -11.49
N THR A 261 -10.10 3.86 -11.85
CA THR A 261 -9.14 3.02 -11.18
C THR A 261 -8.54 3.77 -9.99
N VAL A 262 -8.65 3.22 -8.79
CA VAL A 262 -7.85 3.70 -7.65
C VAL A 262 -6.88 2.59 -7.27
N GLY A 263 -5.60 2.78 -7.61
CA GLY A 263 -4.52 1.90 -7.18
C GLY A 263 -3.94 2.36 -5.84
N PRO A 264 -2.96 1.64 -5.26
CA PRO A 264 -2.17 2.21 -4.19
C PRO A 264 -1.44 3.42 -4.76
N PRO A 265 -1.65 4.62 -4.20
CA PRO A 265 -1.03 5.81 -4.72
C PRO A 265 0.50 5.69 -4.62
N LEU A 266 1.18 6.22 -5.63
CA LEU A 266 2.64 6.32 -5.65
C LEU A 266 3.06 7.76 -5.41
N ASP A 267 4.30 7.89 -4.92
CA ASP A 267 5.04 9.14 -4.76
C ASP A 267 6.26 9.06 -5.71
N PRO A 268 6.10 9.40 -7.01
CA PRO A 268 7.15 9.19 -7.99
C PRO A 268 8.37 10.10 -7.79
N ASP A 269 8.21 11.26 -7.14
CA ASP A 269 9.29 12.23 -6.93
C ASP A 269 9.84 12.26 -5.49
N GLY A 270 9.22 11.50 -4.58
CA GLY A 270 9.69 11.25 -3.23
C GLY A 270 9.50 12.43 -2.27
N ASP A 271 8.55 13.33 -2.56
CA ASP A 271 8.31 14.52 -1.74
C ASP A 271 7.34 14.27 -0.57
N GLY A 272 6.79 13.06 -0.47
CA GLY A 272 5.84 12.61 0.53
C GLY A 272 4.38 12.70 0.10
N ARG A 273 4.09 13.21 -1.10
CA ARG A 273 2.74 13.35 -1.65
C ARG A 273 2.45 12.28 -2.70
N TYR A 274 1.16 12.13 -2.98
CA TYR A 274 0.60 11.03 -3.77
C TYR A 274 -0.09 11.58 -5.02
N GLU A 275 0.70 12.14 -5.93
CA GLU A 275 0.25 12.70 -7.21
C GLU A 275 -0.22 11.62 -8.19
N ASP A 276 0.38 10.42 -8.11
CA ASP A 276 -0.02 9.25 -8.88
C ASP A 276 -1.03 8.45 -8.05
N VAL A 277 -2.28 8.91 -8.08
CA VAL A 277 -3.40 8.33 -7.32
C VAL A 277 -3.81 6.97 -7.89
N THR A 278 -3.58 6.76 -9.18
CA THR A 278 -3.89 5.51 -9.88
C THR A 278 -2.83 4.42 -9.69
N GLY A 279 -1.61 4.80 -9.31
CA GLY A 279 -0.46 3.94 -9.08
C GLY A 279 0.21 3.42 -10.36
N ASP A 280 0.02 4.10 -11.49
CA ASP A 280 0.50 3.66 -12.82
C ASP A 280 1.83 4.28 -13.27
N ARG A 281 2.44 5.12 -12.41
CA ARG A 281 3.65 5.93 -12.61
C ARG A 281 3.51 7.08 -13.60
N GLU A 282 2.29 7.44 -13.95
CA GLU A 282 1.98 8.66 -14.68
C GLU A 282 1.29 9.65 -13.72
N THR A 283 1.32 10.93 -14.07
CA THR A 283 0.57 11.96 -13.34
C THR A 283 -0.25 12.68 -14.39
N ASP A 284 -1.50 12.26 -14.53
CA ASP A 284 -2.38 12.71 -15.59
C ASP A 284 -3.83 12.92 -15.14
N VAL A 285 -4.71 13.08 -16.12
CA VAL A 285 -6.13 13.35 -15.87
C VAL A 285 -6.84 12.21 -15.13
N TYR A 286 -6.36 10.98 -15.22
CA TYR A 286 -6.94 9.85 -14.50
C TYR A 286 -6.66 9.91 -13.00
N ASP A 287 -5.53 10.48 -12.57
CA ASP A 287 -5.25 10.73 -11.16
C ASP A 287 -6.20 11.79 -10.58
N SER A 288 -6.47 12.86 -11.33
CA SER A 288 -7.44 13.88 -10.93
C SER A 288 -8.86 13.30 -10.76
N ILE A 289 -9.29 12.42 -11.68
CA ILE A 289 -10.59 11.76 -11.62
C ILE A 289 -10.66 10.80 -10.42
N SER A 290 -9.56 10.11 -10.14
CA SER A 290 -9.45 9.18 -9.01
C SER A 290 -9.46 9.92 -7.68
N LEU A 291 -8.70 11.01 -7.56
CA LEU A 291 -8.70 11.88 -6.38
C LEU A 291 -10.08 12.48 -6.11
N PHE A 292 -10.80 12.88 -7.16
CA PHE A 292 -12.18 13.34 -7.04
C PHE A 292 -13.09 12.29 -6.38
N GLY A 293 -12.95 11.01 -6.77
CA GLY A 293 -13.66 9.90 -6.16
C GLY A 293 -13.32 9.74 -4.68
N ILE A 294 -12.04 9.82 -4.34
CA ILE A 294 -11.52 9.73 -2.95
C ILE A 294 -12.10 10.86 -2.08
N VAL A 295 -11.97 12.12 -2.52
CA VAL A 295 -12.49 13.31 -1.82
C VAL A 295 -14.00 13.21 -1.62
N THR A 296 -14.73 12.73 -2.62
CA THR A 296 -16.18 12.53 -2.52
C THR A 296 -16.53 11.48 -1.48
N ALA A 297 -15.83 10.35 -1.46
CA ALA A 297 -16.07 9.27 -0.50
C ALA A 297 -15.78 9.70 0.94
N ASP A 298 -14.69 10.43 1.18
CA ASP A 298 -14.32 10.97 2.51
C ASP A 298 -15.37 11.99 2.99
N ARG A 299 -15.74 12.97 2.14
CA ARG A 299 -16.72 14.01 2.49
C ARG A 299 -18.14 13.48 2.70
N THR A 300 -18.51 12.37 2.06
CA THR A 300 -19.83 11.75 2.20
C THR A 300 -19.89 10.69 3.31
N GLY A 301 -18.76 10.39 3.96
CA GLY A 301 -18.65 9.32 4.95
C GLY A 301 -18.82 7.91 4.36
N LEU A 302 -18.66 7.77 3.04
CA LEU A 302 -18.66 6.48 2.35
C LEU A 302 -17.27 5.80 2.39
N GLY A 303 -16.22 6.58 2.65
CA GLY A 303 -14.87 6.10 2.94
C GLY A 303 -14.35 6.73 4.24
N ASP A 304 -13.54 5.99 4.99
CA ASP A 304 -12.81 6.50 6.15
C ASP A 304 -11.32 6.48 5.85
N LEU A 305 -10.77 7.66 5.52
CA LEU A 305 -9.34 7.81 5.33
C LEU A 305 -8.66 8.04 6.69
N GLU A 306 -7.50 7.44 6.90
CA GLU A 306 -6.67 7.77 8.05
C GLU A 306 -6.08 9.18 7.88
N ALA A 307 -5.82 9.90 8.99
CA ALA A 307 -5.25 11.25 8.95
C ALA A 307 -3.95 11.34 8.14
N GLY A 308 -3.08 10.33 8.24
CA GLY A 308 -1.84 10.28 7.47
C GLY A 308 -2.04 10.07 5.96
N HIS A 309 -3.16 9.51 5.52
CA HIS A 309 -3.50 9.42 4.10
C HIS A 309 -4.08 10.73 3.57
N ARG A 310 -4.88 11.44 4.39
CA ARG A 310 -5.37 12.77 4.03
C ARG A 310 -4.22 13.75 3.82
N GLU A 311 -3.22 13.72 4.71
CA GLU A 311 -2.03 14.56 4.58
C GLU A 311 -1.28 14.27 3.26
N ARG A 312 -1.14 13.01 2.84
CA ARG A 312 -0.43 12.69 1.60
C ARG A 312 -1.19 13.10 0.33
N LEU A 313 -2.49 13.32 0.44
CA LEU A 313 -3.38 13.70 -0.67
C LEU A 313 -3.77 15.20 -0.65
N ASP A 314 -3.32 15.96 0.36
CA ASP A 314 -3.37 17.43 0.41
C ASP A 314 -2.29 18.00 -0.52
N LEU A 315 -2.59 18.06 -1.82
CA LEU A 315 -1.67 18.45 -2.89
C LEU A 315 -1.50 19.97 -2.98
N ASP A 316 -2.52 20.76 -2.60
CA ASP A 316 -2.41 22.22 -2.62
C ASP A 316 -1.84 22.84 -1.33
N ARG A 317 -1.68 22.01 -0.28
CA ARG A 317 -1.03 22.32 1.00
C ARG A 317 -1.80 23.32 1.85
N ASP A 318 -3.12 23.33 1.76
CA ASP A 318 -3.97 24.14 2.62
C ASP A 318 -4.33 23.45 3.96
N GLY A 319 -4.01 22.16 4.07
CA GLY A 319 -4.11 21.38 5.30
C GLY A 319 -5.40 20.58 5.45
N ASP A 320 -6.24 20.52 4.41
CA ASP A 320 -7.34 19.57 4.31
C ASP A 320 -7.40 18.87 2.97
N LEU A 321 -7.97 17.66 2.95
CA LEU A 321 -8.19 16.91 1.72
C LEU A 321 -9.51 17.38 1.10
N ASP A 322 -9.44 18.11 0.00
CA ASP A 322 -10.60 18.59 -0.71
C ASP A 322 -10.53 18.72 -2.25
N TYR A 323 -11.50 19.43 -2.83
CA TYR A 323 -11.57 19.55 -4.29
C TYR A 323 -10.48 20.48 -4.84
N GLY A 324 -9.86 21.33 -4.02
CA GLY A 324 -8.63 22.08 -4.31
C GLY A 324 -7.51 21.16 -4.75
N ASP A 325 -7.30 20.05 -4.02
CA ASP A 325 -6.30 19.04 -4.35
C ASP A 325 -6.52 18.40 -5.71
N VAL A 326 -7.78 18.12 -6.06
CA VAL A 326 -8.16 17.59 -7.38
C VAL A 326 -7.72 18.53 -8.51
N TRP A 327 -7.85 19.84 -8.31
CA TRP A 327 -7.48 20.83 -9.32
C TRP A 327 -5.96 20.95 -9.50
N THR A 328 -5.16 20.52 -8.52
CA THR A 328 -3.69 20.52 -8.62
C THR A 328 -3.18 19.50 -9.64
N LEU A 329 -3.97 18.47 -9.95
CA LEU A 329 -3.65 17.41 -10.92
C LEU A 329 -4.16 17.69 -12.35
N LEU A 330 -4.79 18.84 -12.60
CA LEU A 330 -5.39 19.22 -13.90
C LEU A 330 -4.59 20.30 -14.66
#